data_AF-A0A2I0VC65-F1
#
_entry.id   AF-A0A2I0VC65-F1
#
_cell.length_a   1.000
_cell.length_b   1.000
_cell.length_c   1.000
_cell.angle_alpha   90.00
_cell.angle_beta   90.00
_cell.angle_gamma   90.00
#
_symmetry.space_group_name_H-M   'P 1'
#
loop_
_entity.id
_entity.type
_entity.pdbx_description
1 polymer ?
#
loop_
_entity_poly.entity_id
_entity_poly.type
_entity_poly.pdbx_seq_one_letter_code
_entity_poly.pdbx_strand_id
1 'polypeptide(L)'
;MPLAVFNAIIAIPIYDCLATCLTWGNSGEGLFGQFVRKFYEDFPQCSWYNMIWHKHYVMKFSIFSWLMLVGGLKTTDAFLKRKIHVDPTCYLCHAANESIPHFF
;
A
#
# COMPACT_ATOMS: atom_id res chain seq x y z
N MET A 1 4.50 34.91 -5.11
CA MET A 1 3.46 34.87 -4.04
C MET A 1 3.11 36.31 -3.67
N PRO A 2 1.83 36.61 -3.36
CA PRO A 2 1.43 37.94 -2.92
C PRO A 2 2.09 38.30 -1.58
N LEU A 3 2.61 39.52 -1.47
CA LEU A 3 3.33 40.01 -0.28
C LEU A 3 2.48 39.91 1.01
N ALA A 4 1.16 40.05 0.88
CA ALA A 4 0.21 39.91 1.98
C ALA A 4 0.21 38.50 2.58
N VAL A 5 0.35 37.45 1.77
CA VAL A 5 0.37 36.05 2.24
C VAL A 5 1.67 35.75 2.96
N PHE A 6 2.79 36.24 2.42
CA PHE A 6 4.10 36.09 3.05
C PHE A 6 4.13 36.75 4.44
N ASN A 7 3.63 37.98 4.54
CA ASN A 7 3.54 38.69 5.81
C ASN A 7 2.58 38.02 6.80
N ALA A 8 1.47 37.46 6.32
CA ALA A 8 0.53 36.72 7.15
C ALA A 8 1.16 35.44 7.73
N ILE A 9 1.97 34.71 6.95
CA ILE A 9 2.65 33.49 7.41
C ILE A 9 3.72 33.81 8.46
N ILE A 10 4.54 34.84 8.22
CA ILE A 10 5.60 35.24 9.16
C ILE A 10 5.02 35.80 10.46
N ALA A 11 3.86 36.43 10.40
CA ALA A 11 3.18 36.96 11.57
C ALA A 11 2.55 35.89 12.47
N ILE A 12 2.56 34.60 12.08
CA ILE A 12 2.07 33.50 12.93
C ILE A 12 3.11 33.26 14.03
N PRO A 13 2.81 33.59 15.29
CA PRO A 13 3.73 33.33 16.38
C PRO A 13 3.85 31.82 16.59
N ILE A 14 5.06 31.29 16.41
CA ILE A 14 5.38 29.92 16.82
C ILE A 14 5.70 29.99 18.32
N TYR A 15 4.75 29.60 19.15
CA TYR A 15 4.99 29.45 20.57
C TYR A 15 5.70 28.12 20.82
N ASP A 16 6.86 28.14 21.48
CA ASP A 16 7.45 26.94 22.09
C ASP A 16 6.57 26.53 23.27
N CYS A 17 5.53 25.78 22.94
CA CYS A 17 4.69 25.13 23.89
C CYS A 17 5.51 24.01 24.56
N LEU A 18 5.93 24.20 25.81
CA LEU A 18 6.51 23.13 26.64
C LEU A 18 5.52 21.96 26.88
N ALA A 19 4.23 22.13 26.55
CA ALA A 19 3.31 21.01 26.49
C ALA A 19 3.59 20.20 25.22
N THR A 20 3.91 18.92 25.42
CA THR A 20 4.08 17.91 24.37
C THR A 20 2.91 17.97 23.40
N CYS A 21 3.12 18.56 22.23
CA CYS A 21 2.03 18.92 21.31
C CYS A 21 1.36 17.70 20.65
N LEU A 22 1.97 16.52 20.75
CA LEU A 22 1.40 15.24 20.31
C LEU A 22 1.96 14.12 21.21
N THR A 23 1.24 13.71 22.26
CA THR A 23 1.53 12.45 22.95
C THR A 23 0.65 11.33 22.40
N TRP A 24 1.27 10.32 21.80
CA TRP A 24 0.56 9.10 21.42
C TRP A 24 0.39 8.23 22.67
N GLY A 25 -0.66 8.51 23.46
CA GLY A 25 -0.98 7.77 24.67
C GLY A 25 0.02 7.97 25.81
N ASN A 26 -0.03 9.11 26.50
CA ASN A 26 0.65 9.43 27.77
C ASN A 26 2.17 9.14 27.90
N SER A 27 2.83 8.55 26.91
CA SER A 27 4.28 8.38 26.83
C SER A 27 4.84 9.48 25.95
N GLY A 28 5.83 10.23 26.45
CA GLY A 28 6.52 11.30 25.72
C GLY A 28 7.28 10.84 24.47
N GLU A 29 7.35 9.54 24.23
CA GLU A 29 7.96 8.94 23.04
C GLU A 29 6.88 8.22 22.22
N GLY A 30 6.36 8.89 21.20
CA GLY A 30 5.49 8.26 20.22
C GLY A 30 6.30 7.30 19.34
N LEU A 31 6.30 6.01 19.67
CA LEU A 31 6.90 4.99 18.79
C LEU A 31 6.10 4.90 17.49
N PHE A 32 6.78 4.82 16.35
CA PHE A 32 6.13 4.62 15.04
C PHE A 32 5.19 3.40 15.02
N GLY A 33 5.52 2.34 15.76
CA GLY A 33 4.63 1.18 15.90
C GLY A 33 3.28 1.51 16.56
N GLN A 34 3.26 2.45 17.52
CA GLN A 34 2.02 2.92 18.12
C GLN A 34 1.18 3.75 17.13
N PHE A 35 1.86 4.58 16.33
CA PHE A 35 1.23 5.31 15.22
C PHE A 35 0.50 4.35 14.28
N VAL A 36 1.25 3.39 13.73
CA VAL A 36 0.74 2.42 12.75
C VAL A 36 -0.45 1.65 13.32
N ARG A 37 -0.32 1.11 14.54
CA ARG A 37 -1.37 0.30 15.16
C ARG A 37 -2.69 1.07 15.28
N LYS A 38 -2.64 2.30 15.78
CA LYS A 38 -3.85 3.12 15.97
C LYS A 38 -4.37 3.67 14.64
N PHE A 39 -3.51 4.01 13.69
CA PHE A 39 -3.93 4.45 12.36
C PHE A 39 -4.74 3.36 11.62
N TYR A 40 -4.35 2.08 11.80
CA TYR A 40 -5.04 0.94 11.20
C TYR A 40 -6.08 0.27 12.11
N GLU A 41 -6.41 0.86 13.28
CA GLU A 41 -7.33 0.24 14.26
C GLU A 41 -8.76 0.11 13.72
N ASP A 42 -9.22 1.11 12.97
CA ASP A 42 -10.56 1.14 12.37
C ASP A 42 -10.67 0.32 11.07
N PHE A 43 -9.55 -0.20 10.56
CA PHE A 43 -9.55 -0.95 9.31
C PHE A 43 -9.95 -2.41 9.56
N PRO A 44 -10.77 -3.00 8.67
CA PRO A 44 -11.18 -4.39 8.82
C PRO A 44 -9.96 -5.32 8.72
N GLN A 45 -9.84 -6.21 9.69
CA GLN A 45 -8.85 -7.30 9.66
C GLN A 45 -9.17 -8.26 8.51
N CYS A 46 -8.30 -8.33 7.51
CA CYS A 46 -8.42 -9.27 6.41
C CYS A 46 -8.09 -10.69 6.87
N SER A 47 -9.07 -11.56 7.11
CA SER A 47 -8.86 -12.92 7.64
C SER A 47 -7.89 -13.81 6.84
N TRP A 48 -7.71 -13.52 5.55
CA TRP A 48 -6.80 -14.26 4.65
C TRP A 48 -5.34 -13.77 4.70
N TYR A 49 -5.01 -12.73 5.48
CA TYR A 49 -3.68 -12.12 5.50
C TYR A 49 -2.57 -13.13 5.81
N ASN A 50 -2.84 -14.08 6.71
CA ASN A 50 -1.94 -15.15 7.12
C ASN A 50 -1.66 -16.17 6.01
N MET A 51 -2.55 -16.32 5.03
CA MET A 51 -2.33 -17.20 3.87
C MET A 51 -1.23 -16.63 2.97
N ILE A 52 -1.19 -15.31 2.80
CA ILE A 52 -0.19 -14.63 1.96
C ILE A 52 1.10 -14.33 2.74
N TRP A 53 0.96 -13.81 3.96
CA TRP A 53 2.03 -13.24 4.78
C TRP A 53 2.34 -14.12 5.99
N HIS A 54 2.87 -15.32 5.75
CA HIS A 54 3.29 -16.25 6.80
C HIS A 54 4.81 -16.17 7.08
N LYS A 55 5.20 -16.56 8.29
CA LYS A 55 6.58 -16.45 8.79
C LYS A 55 7.51 -17.47 8.08
N HIS A 56 8.79 -17.10 7.91
CA HIS A 56 9.89 -17.95 7.38
C HIS A 56 9.79 -18.36 5.89
N TYR A 57 8.93 -17.73 5.11
CA TYR A 57 8.78 -18.06 3.71
C TYR A 57 9.51 -17.07 2.77
N VAL A 58 9.74 -17.49 1.53
CA VAL A 58 10.41 -16.66 0.52
C VAL A 58 9.47 -15.56 0.06
N MET A 59 9.79 -14.33 0.48
CA MET A 59 9.04 -13.10 0.20
C MET A 59 8.57 -12.97 -1.26
N LYS A 60 9.36 -13.47 -2.22
CA LYS A 60 9.03 -13.45 -3.65
C LYS A 60 7.65 -14.07 -3.94
N PHE A 61 7.33 -15.25 -3.40
CA PHE A 61 6.03 -15.85 -3.73
C PHE A 61 4.89 -15.23 -2.94
N SER A 62 5.11 -14.70 -1.73
CA SER A 62 4.11 -13.88 -1.04
C SER A 62 3.73 -12.64 -1.86
N ILE A 63 4.73 -11.98 -2.48
CA ILE A 63 4.48 -10.84 -3.37
C ILE A 63 3.70 -11.27 -4.62
N PHE A 64 4.07 -12.38 -5.26
CA PHE A 64 3.34 -12.88 -6.43
C PHE A 64 1.90 -13.27 -6.09
N SER A 65 1.66 -13.96 -4.96
CA SER A 65 0.32 -14.30 -4.48
C SER A 65 -0.52 -13.07 -4.17
N TRP A 66 0.09 -12.04 -3.57
CA TRP A 66 -0.57 -10.76 -3.34
C TRP A 66 -0.95 -10.06 -4.66
N LEU A 67 0.00 -9.94 -5.59
CA LEU A 67 -0.25 -9.35 -6.90
C LEU A 67 -1.31 -10.12 -7.69
N MET A 68 -1.36 -11.43 -7.55
CA MET A 68 -2.40 -12.25 -8.15
C MET A 68 -3.79 -11.87 -7.61
N LEU A 69 -3.95 -11.80 -6.29
CA LEU A 69 -5.24 -11.52 -5.65
C LEU A 69 -5.75 -10.09 -5.90
N VAL A 70 -4.84 -9.11 -5.98
CA VAL A 70 -5.19 -7.71 -6.28
C VAL A 70 -5.35 -7.47 -7.78
N GLY A 71 -5.02 -8.45 -8.64
CA GLY A 71 -5.01 -8.26 -10.10
C GLY A 71 -3.88 -7.33 -10.57
N GLY A 72 -2.80 -7.24 -9.79
CA GLY A 72 -1.57 -6.51 -10.12
C GLY A 72 -0.57 -7.31 -10.96
N LEU A 73 -0.81 -8.60 -11.19
CA LEU A 73 0.03 -9.42 -12.08
C LEU A 73 -0.11 -8.93 -13.53
N LYS A 74 1.01 -8.80 -14.24
CA LYS A 74 1.07 -8.31 -15.62
C LYS A 74 0.70 -9.41 -16.63
N THR A 75 -0.50 -9.95 -16.54
CA THR A 75 -1.03 -10.91 -17.52
C THR A 75 -1.53 -10.19 -18.77
N THR A 76 -1.57 -10.88 -19.91
CA THR A 76 -2.20 -10.35 -21.14
C THR A 76 -3.67 -9.98 -20.89
N ASP A 77 -4.40 -10.77 -20.09
CA ASP A 77 -5.75 -10.42 -19.62
C ASP A 77 -5.81 -9.06 -18.88
N ALA A 78 -4.82 -8.74 -18.04
CA ALA A 78 -4.76 -7.45 -17.35
C ALA A 78 -4.51 -6.28 -18.33
N PHE A 79 -3.74 -6.49 -19.40
CA PHE A 79 -3.55 -5.51 -20.46
C PHE A 79 -4.83 -5.31 -21.29
N LEU A 80 -5.50 -6.40 -21.66
CA LEU A 80 -6.75 -6.36 -22.44
C LEU A 80 -7.88 -5.65 -21.67
N LYS A 81 -7.99 -5.88 -20.36
CA LYS A 81 -8.91 -5.15 -19.47
C LYS A 81 -8.68 -3.63 -19.49
N ARG A 82 -7.44 -3.19 -19.68
CA ARG A 82 -7.04 -1.77 -19.81
C ARG A 82 -7.12 -1.24 -21.24
N LYS A 83 -7.70 -1.99 -22.17
CA LYS A 83 -7.80 -1.66 -23.61
C LYS A 83 -6.44 -1.53 -24.31
N ILE A 84 -5.39 -2.12 -23.74
CA ILE A 84 -4.07 -2.22 -24.38
C ILE A 84 -4.08 -3.48 -25.23
N HIS A 85 -3.92 -3.34 -26.55
CA HIS A 85 -3.88 -4.47 -27.47
C HIS A 85 -2.55 -5.21 -27.36
N VAL A 86 -2.62 -6.46 -26.92
CA VAL A 86 -1.52 -7.42 -26.88
C VAL A 86 -2.03 -8.78 -27.35
N ASP A 87 -1.15 -9.63 -27.86
CA ASP A 87 -1.49 -11.02 -28.17
C ASP A 87 -1.95 -11.71 -26.87
N PRO A 88 -3.18 -12.28 -26.81
CA PRO A 88 -3.66 -12.96 -25.62
C PRO A 88 -2.91 -14.27 -25.34
N THR A 89 -2.20 -14.82 -26.31
CA THR A 89 -1.54 -16.13 -26.22
C THR A 89 -0.49 -16.16 -25.11
N CYS A 90 -0.55 -17.18 -24.27
CA CYS A 90 0.40 -17.38 -23.18
C CYS A 90 1.79 -17.74 -23.71
N TYR A 91 2.79 -16.95 -23.33
CA TYR A 91 4.19 -17.20 -23.70
C TYR A 91 4.83 -18.39 -22.99
N LEU A 92 4.20 -18.96 -21.97
CA LEU A 92 4.72 -20.15 -21.28
C LEU A 92 4.27 -21.46 -21.94
N CYS A 93 2.98 -21.56 -22.27
CA CYS A 93 2.43 -22.79 -22.86
C CYS A 93 2.25 -22.73 -24.37
N HIS A 94 2.22 -21.52 -24.95
CA HIS A 94 1.93 -21.26 -26.37
C HIS A 94 0.63 -21.90 -26.91
N ALA A 95 -0.31 -22.24 -26.02
CA ALA A 95 -1.50 -23.03 -26.36
C ALA A 95 -2.82 -22.42 -25.89
N ALA A 96 -2.81 -21.60 -24.83
CA ALA A 96 -4.00 -20.99 -24.24
C ALA A 96 -3.77 -19.50 -23.98
N ASN A 97 -4.85 -18.76 -23.70
CA ASN A 97 -4.75 -17.35 -23.35
C ASN A 97 -4.14 -17.17 -21.95
N GLU A 98 -3.20 -16.23 -21.81
CA GLU A 98 -2.58 -15.92 -20.52
C GLU A 98 -3.57 -15.21 -19.58
N SER A 99 -3.85 -15.89 -18.48
CA SER A 99 -4.73 -15.41 -17.42
C SER A 99 -4.25 -15.96 -16.08
N ILE A 100 -4.69 -15.34 -14.98
CA ILE A 100 -4.39 -15.83 -13.63
C ILE A 100 -4.76 -17.31 -13.43
N PRO A 101 -6.00 -17.77 -13.77
CA PRO A 101 -6.36 -19.19 -13.63
C PRO A 101 -5.66 -20.12 -14.63
N HIS A 102 -4.94 -19.57 -15.61
CA HIS A 102 -4.11 -20.38 -16.50
C HIS A 102 -2.71 -20.63 -15.91
N PHE A 103 -2.23 -19.76 -15.00
CA PHE A 103 -0.94 -19.93 -14.33
C PHE A 103 -0.97 -20.89 -13.12
N PHE A 104 -2.16 -21.17 -12.56
CA PHE A 104 -2.35 -21.97 -11.36
C PHE A 104 -3.54 -22.93 -11.54
#